data_AF-S8DC87-F1
#
_entry.id   AF-S8DC87-F1
#
_cell.length_a   1.000
_cell.length_b   1.000
_cell.length_c   1.000
_cell.angle_alpha   90.00
_cell.angle_beta   90.00
_cell.angle_gamma   90.00
#
_symmetry.space_group_name_H-M   'P 1'
#
loop_
_entity.id
_entity.type
_entity.pdbx_description
1 polymer ?
#
loop_
_entity_poly.entity_id
_entity_poly.type
_entity_poly.pdbx_seq_one_letter_code
_entity_poly.pdbx_strand_id
1 'polypeptide(L)'
;LLPDPEAEFLASNKESGHEWEMFKENVRPLKRGRDVRLLNHTLKSHSDSQIKNSIIQQRRRFIEAIDDYTGEDPLLPWLQCIKWIQEAFPTGGDCSGLVVIYEQCVRTFWHDDRYKNDLRFLKVWLEYAENCADAEIIYEFLESNEIGTTQALFYISYAMHLQSKNKTKTADEIFNRGISSNAEPVEKLKAAYTKFLYHSMRQLKATDVVEDASATRSHRCFGTVLSKEVNRNAETTRDLFGKKQKLG
;
A
#
# COMPACT_ATOMS: atom_id res chain seq x y z
N LEU A 1 -32.00 -41.79 6.80
CA LEU A 1 -31.37 -40.88 5.84
C LEU A 1 -29.86 -41.11 5.93
N LEU A 2 -29.22 -41.47 4.83
CA LEU A 2 -27.76 -41.49 4.76
C LEU A 2 -27.26 -40.04 4.98
N PRO A 3 -26.18 -39.82 5.74
CA PRO A 3 -25.57 -38.51 5.84
C PRO A 3 -25.22 -38.01 4.43
N ASP A 4 -25.43 -36.72 4.20
CA ASP A 4 -24.96 -36.06 2.99
C ASP A 4 -23.43 -36.26 2.89
N PRO A 5 -22.90 -36.81 1.79
CA PRO A 5 -21.46 -36.96 1.59
C PRO A 5 -20.69 -35.65 1.77
N GLU A 6 -21.34 -34.51 1.51
CA GLU A 6 -20.78 -33.18 1.75
C GLU A 6 -20.65 -32.87 3.25
N ALA A 7 -21.65 -33.25 4.05
CA ALA A 7 -21.61 -33.12 5.51
C ALA A 7 -20.59 -34.06 6.15
N GLU A 8 -20.41 -35.28 5.63
CA GLU A 8 -19.36 -36.20 6.06
C GLU A 8 -17.95 -35.72 5.69
N PHE A 9 -17.79 -35.08 4.53
CA PHE A 9 -16.53 -34.46 4.12
C PHE A 9 -16.16 -33.28 5.02
N LEU A 10 -17.13 -32.40 5.34
CA LEU A 10 -16.93 -31.28 6.26
C LEU A 10 -16.68 -31.74 7.72
N ALA A 11 -17.26 -32.87 8.13
CA ALA A 11 -17.06 -33.45 9.47
C ALA A 11 -15.78 -34.31 9.57
N SER A 12 -15.21 -34.71 8.43
CA SER A 12 -13.96 -35.46 8.40
C SER A 12 -12.81 -34.51 8.75
N ASN A 13 -12.27 -34.67 9.96
CA ASN A 13 -11.06 -34.01 10.44
C ASN A 13 -9.77 -34.44 9.68
N LYS A 14 -9.91 -34.85 8.41
CA LYS A 14 -8.81 -35.11 7.49
C LYS A 14 -8.16 -33.77 7.19
N GLU A 15 -6.86 -33.66 7.48
CA GLU A 15 -6.00 -32.56 7.03
C GLU A 15 -5.92 -32.57 5.50
N SER A 16 -7.00 -32.16 4.86
CA SER A 16 -7.03 -31.85 3.44
C SER A 16 -6.25 -30.55 3.32
N GLY A 17 -5.04 -30.58 2.75
CA GLY A 17 -4.22 -29.39 2.47
C GLY A 17 -4.86 -28.36 1.52
N HIS A 18 -6.20 -28.38 1.43
CA HIS A 18 -7.11 -27.69 0.54
C HIS A 18 -7.99 -26.69 1.30
N GLU A 19 -7.65 -26.29 2.52
CA GLU A 19 -8.39 -25.26 3.26
C GLU A 19 -8.51 -23.94 2.46
N TRP A 20 -7.49 -23.62 1.66
CA TRP A 20 -7.53 -22.51 0.72
C TRP A 20 -8.67 -22.61 -0.30
N GLU A 21 -9.14 -23.79 -0.69
CA GLU A 21 -10.24 -23.95 -1.65
C GLU A 21 -11.57 -23.43 -1.10
N MET A 22 -11.76 -23.53 0.22
CA MET A 22 -12.95 -23.04 0.93
C MET A 22 -12.94 -21.51 1.10
N PHE A 23 -11.76 -20.88 1.09
CA PHE A 23 -11.61 -19.44 1.34
C PHE A 23 -11.08 -18.65 0.15
N LYS A 24 -10.85 -19.29 -1.01
CA LYS A 24 -10.20 -18.68 -2.19
C LYS A 24 -10.84 -17.36 -2.62
N GLU A 25 -12.17 -17.23 -2.52
CA GLU A 25 -12.91 -16.01 -2.87
C GLU A 25 -12.58 -14.82 -1.96
N ASN A 26 -12.08 -15.07 -0.75
CA ASN A 26 -11.71 -14.05 0.22
C ASN A 26 -10.21 -13.75 0.22
N VAL A 27 -9.36 -14.53 -0.48
CA VAL A 27 -7.90 -14.34 -0.44
C VAL A 27 -7.47 -13.23 -1.41
N ARG A 28 -6.93 -12.13 -0.88
CA ARG A 28 -6.36 -11.05 -1.70
C ARG A 28 -5.17 -11.58 -2.53
N PRO A 29 -5.17 -11.40 -3.87
CA PRO A 29 -4.04 -11.76 -4.71
C PRO A 29 -2.79 -10.93 -4.37
N LEU A 30 -1.62 -11.57 -4.35
CA LEU A 30 -0.33 -10.89 -4.22
C LEU A 30 0.48 -11.08 -5.51
N LYS A 31 1.08 -10.00 -6.04
CA LYS A 31 1.91 -10.04 -7.26
C LYS A 31 3.08 -11.03 -7.15
N ARG A 32 3.57 -11.27 -5.93
CA ARG A 32 4.66 -12.23 -5.61
C ARG A 32 4.19 -13.66 -5.30
N GLY A 33 2.88 -13.91 -5.31
CA GLY A 33 2.30 -15.14 -4.76
C GLY A 33 2.27 -15.17 -3.21
N ARG A 34 1.81 -16.29 -2.64
CA ARG A 34 1.70 -16.53 -1.19
C ARG A 34 2.42 -17.83 -0.82
N ASP A 35 2.93 -17.92 0.40
CA ASP A 35 3.36 -19.21 0.96
C ASP A 35 2.11 -20.03 1.31
N VAL A 36 1.91 -21.14 0.61
CA VAL A 36 0.75 -22.03 0.77
C VAL A 36 0.66 -22.61 2.18
N ARG A 37 1.80 -22.89 2.82
CA ARG A 37 1.83 -23.47 4.18
C ARG A 37 1.32 -22.46 5.20
N LEU A 38 1.80 -21.22 5.11
CA LEU A 38 1.36 -20.15 5.99
C LEU A 38 -0.10 -19.76 5.70
N LEU A 39 -0.53 -19.81 4.44
CA LEU A 39 -1.92 -19.59 4.06
C LEU A 39 -2.85 -20.61 4.73
N ASN A 40 -2.59 -21.92 4.59
CA ASN A 40 -3.41 -22.96 5.21
C ASN A 40 -3.42 -22.81 6.74
N HIS A 41 -2.25 -22.64 7.36
CA HIS A 41 -2.16 -22.40 8.82
C HIS A 41 -3.00 -21.20 9.26
N THR A 42 -2.98 -20.11 8.50
CA THR A 42 -3.71 -18.89 8.84
C THR A 42 -5.22 -19.06 8.67
N LEU A 43 -5.66 -19.78 7.64
CA LEU A 43 -7.08 -20.02 7.39
C LEU A 43 -7.73 -20.84 8.52
N LYS A 44 -6.97 -21.74 9.18
CA LYS A 44 -7.42 -22.44 10.39
C LYS A 44 -7.76 -21.52 11.56
N SER A 45 -7.24 -20.29 11.61
CA SER A 45 -7.49 -19.35 12.70
C SER A 45 -8.97 -18.93 12.85
N HIS A 46 -9.79 -19.15 11.82
CA HIS A 46 -11.24 -18.93 11.89
C HIS A 46 -11.95 -19.91 12.82
N SER A 47 -11.44 -21.14 12.93
CA SER A 47 -12.02 -22.21 13.74
C SER A 47 -11.21 -22.51 15.01
N ASP A 48 -9.92 -22.13 15.03
CA ASP A 48 -9.00 -22.42 16.12
C ASP A 48 -8.50 -21.15 16.84
N SER A 49 -8.93 -21.00 18.09
CA SER A 49 -8.54 -19.89 18.96
C SER A 49 -7.05 -19.88 19.34
N GLN A 50 -6.38 -21.04 19.39
CA GLN A 50 -4.95 -21.14 19.69
C GLN A 50 -4.12 -20.57 18.54
N ILE A 51 -4.48 -20.92 17.30
CA ILE A 51 -3.85 -20.38 16.09
C ILE A 51 -4.06 -18.87 16.02
N LYS A 52 -5.28 -18.39 16.29
CA LYS A 52 -5.56 -16.95 16.34
C LYS A 52 -4.68 -16.23 17.37
N ASN A 53 -4.56 -16.77 18.58
CA ASN A 53 -3.69 -16.19 19.62
C ASN A 53 -2.21 -16.21 19.21
N SER A 54 -1.75 -17.29 18.57
CA SER A 54 -0.39 -17.41 18.04
C SER A 54 -0.08 -16.32 17.00
N ILE A 55 -1.00 -16.06 16.06
CA ILE A 55 -0.86 -14.97 15.06
C ILE A 55 -0.78 -13.61 15.75
N ILE A 56 -1.65 -13.34 16.75
CA ILE A 56 -1.61 -12.07 17.50
C ILE A 56 -0.29 -11.91 18.25
N GLN A 57 0.23 -12.97 18.85
CA GLN A 57 1.52 -12.95 19.55
C GLN A 57 2.69 -12.74 18.58
N GLN A 58 2.67 -13.40 17.42
CA GLN A 58 3.68 -13.17 16.37
C GLN A 58 3.66 -11.71 15.89
N ARG A 59 2.48 -11.12 15.68
CA ARG A 59 2.36 -9.70 15.34
C ARG A 59 3.06 -8.81 16.35
N ARG A 60 2.85 -9.07 17.64
CA ARG A 60 3.48 -8.30 18.71
C ARG A 60 5.00 -8.37 18.63
N ARG A 61 5.56 -9.56 18.40
CA ARG A 61 7.00 -9.73 18.23
C ARG A 61 7.57 -8.95 17.04
N PHE A 62 6.84 -8.88 15.93
CA PHE A 62 7.26 -8.04 14.79
C PHE A 62 7.25 -6.55 15.12
N ILE A 63 6.31 -6.09 15.93
CA ILE A 63 6.23 -4.68 16.37
C ILE A 63 7.37 -4.39 17.36
N GLU A 64 7.58 -5.24 18.36
CA GLU A 64 8.70 -5.12 19.30
C GLU A 64 10.05 -5.12 18.56
N ALA A 65 10.20 -5.98 17.54
CA ALA A 65 11.39 -6.04 16.71
C ALA A 65 11.63 -4.79 15.86
N ILE A 66 10.60 -3.96 15.60
CA ILE A 66 10.78 -2.64 14.97
C ILE A 66 11.36 -1.66 15.99
N ASP A 67 10.81 -1.64 17.20
CA ASP A 67 11.20 -0.69 18.25
C ASP A 67 12.60 -0.98 18.81
N ASP A 68 12.96 -2.26 18.95
CA ASP A 68 14.25 -2.71 19.48
C ASP A 68 15.38 -2.74 18.43
N TYR A 69 15.10 -2.39 17.17
CA TYR A 69 16.07 -2.53 16.08
C TYR A 69 17.18 -1.48 16.14
N THR A 70 18.43 -1.92 16.25
CA THR A 70 19.63 -1.06 16.28
C THR A 70 20.58 -1.27 15.10
N GLY A 71 20.10 -1.86 14.01
CA GLY A 71 20.92 -2.13 12.82
C GLY A 71 21.00 -0.94 11.84
N GLU A 72 21.83 -1.10 10.81
CA GLU A 72 22.15 -0.05 9.83
C GLU A 72 20.98 0.33 8.90
N ASP A 73 20.03 -0.58 8.67
CA ASP A 73 18.87 -0.37 7.81
C ASP A 73 17.55 -0.42 8.61
N PRO A 74 17.15 0.69 9.28
CA PRO A 74 15.92 0.78 10.04
C PRO A 74 14.64 0.44 9.28
N LEU A 75 14.62 0.52 7.94
CA LEU A 75 13.47 0.14 7.12
C LEU A 75 13.25 -1.39 7.10
N LEU A 76 14.30 -2.19 7.28
CA LEU A 76 14.24 -3.65 7.19
C LEU A 76 13.18 -4.31 8.09
N PRO A 77 13.12 -4.05 9.41
CA PRO A 77 12.12 -4.66 10.29
C PRO A 77 10.68 -4.30 9.89
N TRP A 78 10.45 -3.10 9.34
CA TRP A 78 9.14 -2.71 8.80
C TRP A 78 8.75 -3.55 7.60
N LEU A 79 9.67 -3.76 6.66
CA LEU A 79 9.42 -4.60 5.47
C LEU A 79 9.10 -6.04 5.87
N GLN A 80 9.79 -6.57 6.89
CA GLN A 80 9.53 -7.91 7.42
C GLN A 80 8.15 -8.01 8.07
N CYS A 81 7.78 -7.01 8.90
CA CYS A 81 6.47 -6.91 9.52
C CYS A 81 5.34 -6.83 8.47
N ILE A 82 5.48 -5.93 7.50
CA ILE A 82 4.54 -5.78 6.37
C ILE A 82 4.36 -7.11 5.63
N LYS A 83 5.48 -7.74 5.25
CA LYS A 83 5.47 -9.01 4.53
C LYS A 83 4.73 -10.09 5.32
N TRP A 84 5.01 -10.18 6.62
CA TRP A 84 4.35 -11.15 7.51
C TRP A 84 2.85 -10.87 7.63
N ILE A 85 2.42 -9.60 7.82
CA ILE A 85 0.99 -9.25 7.89
C ILE A 85 0.26 -9.60 6.58
N GLN A 86 0.87 -9.31 5.42
CA GLN A 86 0.28 -9.67 4.13
C GLN A 86 0.03 -11.17 4.01
N GLU A 87 0.90 -12.01 4.59
CA GLU A 87 0.79 -13.46 4.58
C GLU A 87 -0.19 -13.98 5.65
N ALA A 88 -0.11 -13.46 6.87
CA ALA A 88 -0.91 -13.84 8.04
C ALA A 88 -2.34 -13.29 8.04
N PHE A 89 -2.69 -12.39 7.12
CA PHE A 89 -4.04 -11.87 6.95
C PHE A 89 -4.44 -11.91 5.47
N PRO A 90 -4.75 -13.11 4.93
CA PRO A 90 -4.96 -13.30 3.50
C PRO A 90 -6.16 -12.55 2.96
N THR A 91 -7.18 -12.32 3.78
CA THR A 91 -8.37 -11.55 3.44
C THR A 91 -8.14 -10.04 3.42
N GLY A 92 -7.03 -9.56 4.01
CA GLY A 92 -6.74 -8.14 4.12
C GLY A 92 -7.81 -7.39 4.92
N GLY A 93 -8.19 -6.22 4.43
CA GLY A 93 -9.19 -5.36 5.07
C GLY A 93 -8.68 -4.63 6.32
N ASP A 94 -9.54 -3.80 6.90
CA ASP A 94 -9.20 -2.91 8.01
C ASP A 94 -8.77 -3.70 9.27
N CYS A 95 -9.33 -4.90 9.47
CA CYS A 95 -9.02 -5.78 10.60
C CYS A 95 -7.57 -6.30 10.61
N SER A 96 -6.90 -6.35 9.45
CA SER A 96 -5.47 -6.71 9.39
C SER A 96 -4.60 -5.67 10.09
N GLY A 97 -5.04 -4.41 10.16
CA GLY A 97 -4.24 -3.26 10.58
C GLY A 97 -3.00 -3.02 9.72
N LEU A 98 -2.94 -3.60 8.51
CA LEU A 98 -1.83 -3.42 7.57
C LEU A 98 -1.67 -1.95 7.14
N VAL A 99 -2.79 -1.25 6.91
CA VAL A 99 -2.78 0.18 6.54
C VAL A 99 -2.14 1.04 7.63
N VAL A 100 -2.35 0.70 8.90
CA VAL A 100 -1.72 1.41 10.03
C VAL A 100 -0.21 1.20 10.00
N ILE A 101 0.27 -0.02 9.72
CA ILE A 101 1.70 -0.28 9.63
C ILE A 101 2.34 0.44 8.44
N TYR A 102 1.66 0.51 7.29
CA TYR A 102 2.11 1.35 6.17
C TYR A 102 2.24 2.82 6.58
N GLU A 103 1.18 3.39 7.16
CA GLU A 103 1.13 4.78 7.61
C GLU A 103 2.28 5.10 8.59
N GLN A 104 2.50 4.24 9.58
CA GLN A 104 3.59 4.43 10.54
C GLN A 104 4.96 4.32 9.89
N CYS A 105 5.16 3.36 8.98
CA CYS A 105 6.40 3.20 8.24
C CYS A 105 6.73 4.45 7.42
N VAL A 106 5.78 4.92 6.60
CA VAL A 106 6.02 6.08 5.73
C VAL A 106 6.22 7.37 6.54
N ARG A 107 5.48 7.54 7.65
CA ARG A 107 5.66 8.69 8.55
C ARG A 107 7.02 8.69 9.25
N THR A 108 7.59 7.52 9.50
CA THR A 108 8.90 7.39 10.14
C THR A 108 10.03 7.80 9.19
N PHE A 109 9.93 7.49 7.89
CA PHE A 109 11.07 7.61 6.96
C PHE A 109 10.92 8.68 5.86
N TRP A 110 9.79 9.38 5.73
CA TRP A 110 9.57 10.32 4.60
C TRP A 110 10.62 11.44 4.50
N HIS A 111 11.22 11.84 5.63
CA HIS A 111 12.22 12.90 5.72
C HIS A 111 13.66 12.36 5.67
N ASP A 112 13.85 11.04 5.61
CA ASP A 112 15.16 10.40 5.58
C ASP A 112 15.64 10.25 4.12
N ASP A 113 16.64 11.05 3.76
CA ASP A 113 17.20 11.08 2.41
C ASP A 113 17.75 9.72 1.93
N ARG A 114 18.13 8.83 2.85
CA ARG A 114 18.61 7.47 2.52
C ARG A 114 17.57 6.67 1.74
N TYR A 115 16.28 6.92 1.99
CA TYR A 115 15.18 6.14 1.44
C TYR A 115 14.43 6.82 0.30
N LYS A 116 14.69 8.10 0.01
CA LYS A 116 14.00 8.84 -1.07
C LYS A 116 14.06 8.13 -2.42
N ASN A 117 15.20 7.51 -2.75
CA ASN A 117 15.38 6.76 -4.00
C ASN A 117 15.37 5.23 -3.79
N ASP A 118 15.06 4.74 -2.59
CA ASP A 118 15.00 3.30 -2.30
C ASP A 118 13.69 2.71 -2.85
N LEU A 119 13.82 1.76 -3.78
CA LEU A 119 12.69 1.08 -4.41
C LEU A 119 11.81 0.32 -3.40
N ARG A 120 12.38 -0.17 -2.29
CA ARG A 120 11.64 -0.85 -1.23
C ARG A 120 10.71 0.12 -0.52
N PHE A 121 11.21 1.32 -0.22
CA PHE A 121 10.42 2.38 0.42
C PHE A 121 9.32 2.89 -0.52
N LEU A 122 9.65 3.11 -1.80
CA LEU A 122 8.65 3.48 -2.80
C LEU A 122 7.53 2.43 -2.89
N LYS A 123 7.85 1.13 -2.86
CA LYS A 123 6.81 0.07 -2.85
C LYS A 123 5.89 0.16 -1.65
N VAL A 124 6.41 0.49 -0.46
CA VAL A 124 5.58 0.69 0.75
C VAL A 124 4.59 1.84 0.53
N TRP A 125 5.06 2.96 -0.02
CA TRP A 125 4.20 4.11 -0.35
C TRP A 125 3.12 3.79 -1.38
N LEU A 126 3.47 3.05 -2.43
CA LEU A 126 2.51 2.67 -3.47
C LEU A 126 1.47 1.68 -2.93
N GLU A 127 1.88 0.72 -2.10
CA GLU A 127 0.96 -0.16 -1.40
C GLU A 127 0.08 0.62 -0.42
N TYR A 128 0.60 1.63 0.27
CA TYR A 128 -0.20 2.52 1.10
C TYR A 128 -1.26 3.26 0.28
N ALA A 129 -0.86 3.88 -0.84
CA ALA A 129 -1.76 4.59 -1.74
C ALA A 129 -2.88 3.70 -2.30
N GLU A 130 -2.59 2.45 -2.68
CA GLU A 130 -3.60 1.49 -3.14
C GLU A 130 -4.69 1.19 -2.08
N ASN A 131 -4.39 1.38 -0.78
CA ASN A 131 -5.32 1.13 0.33
C ASN A 131 -5.96 2.41 0.89
N CYS A 132 -5.70 3.59 0.30
CA CYS A 132 -6.28 4.87 0.71
C CYS A 132 -7.32 5.38 -0.29
N ALA A 133 -8.34 6.09 0.20
CA ALA A 133 -9.31 6.77 -0.66
C ALA A 133 -8.66 7.92 -1.44
N ASP A 134 -7.80 8.69 -0.75
CA ASP A 134 -7.16 9.90 -1.25
C ASP A 134 -5.76 9.62 -1.82
N ALA A 135 -5.64 8.58 -2.66
CA ALA A 135 -4.35 8.16 -3.21
C ALA A 135 -3.64 9.28 -4.01
N GLU A 136 -4.40 10.17 -4.66
CA GLU A 136 -3.85 11.32 -5.40
C GLU A 136 -3.04 12.26 -4.48
N ILE A 137 -3.52 12.53 -3.26
CA ILE A 137 -2.79 13.34 -2.28
C ILE A 137 -1.48 12.68 -1.88
N ILE A 138 -1.46 11.35 -1.79
CA ILE A 138 -0.22 10.60 -1.51
C ILE A 138 0.77 10.74 -2.66
N TYR A 139 0.32 10.65 -3.92
CA TYR A 139 1.20 10.86 -5.07
C TYR A 139 1.74 12.30 -5.15
N GLU A 140 0.92 13.30 -4.87
CA GLU A 140 1.33 14.71 -4.80
C GLU A 140 2.36 14.93 -3.67
N PHE A 141 2.16 14.28 -2.52
CA PHE A 141 3.11 14.32 -1.41
C PHE A 141 4.45 13.70 -1.80
N LEU A 142 4.45 12.54 -2.46
CA LEU A 142 5.67 11.88 -2.94
C LEU A 142 6.44 12.78 -3.91
N GLU A 143 5.74 13.42 -4.85
CA GLU A 143 6.37 14.34 -5.80
C GLU A 143 6.95 15.57 -5.12
N SER A 144 6.19 16.20 -4.22
CA SER A 144 6.62 17.40 -3.49
C SER A 144 7.83 17.17 -2.58
N ASN A 145 8.03 15.93 -2.13
CA ASN A 145 9.15 15.53 -1.27
C ASN A 145 10.24 14.74 -2.02
N GLU A 146 10.16 14.67 -3.35
CA GLU A 146 11.13 13.98 -4.21
C GLU A 146 11.33 12.50 -3.85
N ILE A 147 10.28 11.82 -3.40
CA ILE A 147 10.32 10.41 -3.03
C ILE A 147 9.97 9.56 -4.26
N GLY A 148 10.95 8.80 -4.75
CA GLY A 148 10.79 7.86 -5.86
C GLY A 148 10.62 8.52 -7.22
N THR A 149 10.86 9.83 -7.35
CA THR A 149 10.74 10.58 -8.61
C THR A 149 11.76 10.17 -9.66
N THR A 150 12.82 9.45 -9.28
CA THR A 150 13.80 8.82 -10.18
C THR A 150 13.38 7.44 -10.67
N GLN A 151 12.29 6.87 -10.12
CA GLN A 151 11.87 5.49 -10.38
C GLN A 151 10.67 5.46 -11.33
N ALA A 152 10.80 4.73 -12.44
CA ALA A 152 9.70 4.50 -13.39
C ALA A 152 8.43 3.97 -12.71
N LEU A 153 8.59 3.18 -11.64
CA LEU A 153 7.49 2.59 -10.89
C LEU A 153 6.55 3.64 -10.27
N PHE A 154 7.06 4.81 -9.87
CA PHE A 154 6.26 5.91 -9.35
C PHE A 154 5.28 6.42 -10.42
N TYR A 155 5.80 6.83 -11.57
CA TYR A 155 5.00 7.37 -12.68
C TYR A 155 4.01 6.35 -13.24
N ILE A 156 4.43 5.08 -13.39
CA ILE A 156 3.54 4.01 -13.85
C ILE A 156 2.36 3.87 -12.89
N SER A 157 2.61 3.78 -11.58
CA SER A 157 1.55 3.58 -10.58
C SER A 157 0.61 4.78 -10.51
N TYR A 158 1.16 6.01 -10.57
CA TYR A 158 0.37 7.23 -10.53
C TYR A 158 -0.50 7.39 -11.78
N ALA A 159 0.06 7.22 -12.97
CA ALA A 159 -0.69 7.32 -14.22
C ALA A 159 -1.79 6.24 -14.32
N MET A 160 -1.51 5.01 -13.88
CA MET A 160 -2.52 3.94 -13.83
C MET A 160 -3.64 4.25 -12.83
N HIS A 161 -3.32 4.86 -11.69
CA HIS A 161 -4.33 5.33 -10.75
C HIS A 161 -5.24 6.38 -11.40
N LEU A 162 -4.66 7.41 -12.03
CA LEU A 162 -5.41 8.46 -12.73
C LEU A 162 -6.26 7.89 -13.88
N GLN A 163 -5.73 6.93 -14.64
CA GLN A 163 -6.48 6.25 -15.69
C GLN A 163 -7.71 5.53 -15.11
N SER A 164 -7.58 4.84 -13.96
CA SER A 164 -8.72 4.19 -13.29
C SER A 164 -9.79 5.15 -12.78
N LYS A 165 -9.44 6.45 -12.66
CA LYS A 165 -10.34 7.55 -12.30
C LYS A 165 -10.84 8.33 -13.53
N ASN A 166 -10.65 7.81 -14.74
CA ASN A 166 -10.98 8.46 -16.01
C ASN A 166 -10.25 9.81 -16.25
N LYS A 167 -9.17 10.09 -15.51
CA LYS A 167 -8.33 11.29 -15.66
C LYS A 167 -7.23 11.06 -16.70
N THR A 168 -7.62 10.67 -17.92
CA THR A 168 -6.69 10.20 -18.96
C THR A 168 -5.68 11.28 -19.39
N LYS A 169 -6.10 12.55 -19.48
CA LYS A 169 -5.18 13.65 -19.85
C LYS A 169 -4.07 13.83 -18.81
N THR A 170 -4.43 13.87 -17.53
CA THR A 170 -3.46 13.97 -16.44
C THR A 170 -2.55 12.74 -16.40
N ALA A 171 -3.09 11.53 -16.63
CA ALA A 171 -2.28 10.31 -16.70
C ALA A 171 -1.23 10.38 -17.82
N ASP A 172 -1.56 10.95 -18.98
CA ASP A 172 -0.63 11.19 -20.09
C ASP A 172 0.50 12.14 -19.68
N GLU A 173 0.18 13.24 -19.01
CA GLU A 173 1.14 14.19 -18.46
C GLU A 173 2.11 13.53 -17.46
N ILE A 174 1.62 12.65 -16.58
CA ILE A 174 2.46 11.88 -15.65
C ILE A 174 3.46 11.00 -16.41
N PHE A 175 3.03 10.29 -17.45
CA PHE A 175 3.93 9.47 -18.26
C PHE A 175 5.01 10.30 -18.95
N ASN A 176 4.61 11.40 -19.59
CA ASN A 176 5.55 12.29 -20.27
C ASN A 176 6.55 12.92 -19.29
N ARG A 177 6.11 13.27 -18.07
CA ARG A 177 7.00 13.79 -17.01
C ARG A 177 8.03 12.75 -16.58
N GLY A 178 7.62 11.51 -16.35
CA GLY A 178 8.55 10.43 -16.00
C GLY A 178 9.59 10.15 -17.09
N ILE A 179 9.19 10.22 -18.36
CA ILE A 179 10.10 10.04 -19.50
C ILE A 179 11.07 11.22 -19.61
N SER A 180 10.58 12.45 -19.44
CA SER A 180 11.42 13.66 -19.48
C SER A 180 12.43 13.70 -18.33
N SER A 181 12.09 13.10 -17.19
CA SER A 181 12.95 12.98 -16.01
C SER A 181 13.89 11.77 -16.07
N ASN A 182 13.87 11.00 -17.16
CA ASN A 182 14.66 9.78 -17.35
C ASN A 182 14.52 8.79 -16.18
N ALA A 183 13.28 8.56 -15.73
CA ALA A 183 13.00 7.69 -14.59
C ALA A 183 13.26 6.21 -14.93
N GLU A 184 14.04 5.52 -14.09
CA GLU A 184 14.57 4.20 -14.38
C GLU A 184 13.67 3.06 -13.83
N PRO A 185 13.53 1.92 -14.53
CA PRO A 185 14.01 1.65 -15.91
C PRO A 185 13.15 2.35 -16.97
N VAL A 186 13.75 3.17 -17.81
CA VAL A 186 13.04 3.99 -18.82
C VAL A 186 12.30 3.12 -19.84
N GLU A 187 12.85 1.96 -20.21
CA GLU A 187 12.23 1.02 -21.14
C GLU A 187 10.91 0.50 -20.59
N LYS A 188 10.87 0.23 -19.27
CA LYS A 188 9.67 -0.23 -18.58
C LYS A 188 8.61 0.87 -18.54
N LEU A 189 9.03 2.12 -18.35
CA LEU A 189 8.13 3.28 -18.39
C LEU A 189 7.53 3.47 -19.79
N LYS A 190 8.36 3.46 -20.83
CA LYS A 190 7.92 3.58 -22.23
C LYS A 190 6.96 2.45 -22.61
N ALA A 191 7.28 1.20 -22.24
CA ALA A 191 6.40 0.07 -22.51
C ALA A 191 5.04 0.18 -21.79
N ALA A 192 5.02 0.67 -20.55
CA ALA A 192 3.78 0.94 -19.83
C ALA A 192 2.98 2.08 -20.48
N TYR A 193 3.65 3.14 -20.94
CA TYR A 193 3.02 4.26 -21.63
C TYR A 193 2.40 3.83 -22.97
N THR A 194 3.08 3.01 -23.77
CA THR A 194 2.51 2.45 -25.01
C THR A 194 1.24 1.65 -24.74
N LYS A 195 1.22 0.84 -23.66
CA LYS A 195 0.01 0.10 -23.25
C LYS A 195 -1.11 1.06 -22.84
N PHE A 196 -0.79 2.09 -22.07
CA PHE A 196 -1.75 3.13 -21.69
C PHE A 196 -2.39 3.79 -22.91
N LEU A 197 -1.59 4.23 -23.89
CA LEU A 197 -2.10 4.86 -25.12
C LEU A 197 -3.01 3.92 -25.91
N TYR A 198 -2.63 2.63 -26.02
CA TYR A 198 -3.46 1.63 -26.67
C TYR A 198 -4.82 1.45 -25.98
N HIS A 199 -4.85 1.41 -24.64
CA HIS A 199 -6.11 1.35 -23.89
C HIS A 199 -6.94 2.61 -24.07
N SER A 200 -6.34 3.79 -23.97
CA SER A 200 -7.03 5.07 -24.15
C SER A 200 -7.67 5.22 -25.53
N MET A 201 -6.98 4.78 -26.59
CA MET A 201 -7.53 4.76 -27.95
C MET A 201 -8.71 3.79 -28.11
N ARG A 202 -8.70 2.65 -27.42
CA ARG A 202 -9.82 1.70 -27.43
C ARG A 202 -11.03 2.24 -26.68
N GLN A 203 -10.81 2.90 -25.55
CA GLN A 203 -11.90 3.51 -24.80
C GLN A 203 -12.57 4.62 -25.60
N LEU A 204 -11.82 5.47 -26.31
CA LEU A 204 -12.37 6.49 -27.21
C LEU A 204 -13.24 5.89 -28.33
N LYS A 205 -12.90 4.69 -28.83
CA LYS A 205 -13.70 3.95 -29.82
C LYS A 205 -14.91 3.23 -29.22
N ALA A 206 -14.91 2.97 -27.92
CA ALA A 206 -15.96 2.25 -27.20
C ALA A 206 -16.95 3.21 -26.52
N THR A 207 -16.56 4.44 -26.19
CA THR A 207 -17.41 5.48 -25.58
C THR A 207 -18.53 6.00 -26.49
N ASP A 208 -18.65 5.48 -27.72
CA ASP A 208 -19.90 5.56 -28.49
C ASP A 208 -21.00 4.63 -27.91
N VAL A 209 -20.72 3.85 -26.85
CA VAL A 209 -21.69 2.94 -26.19
C VAL A 209 -21.43 2.83 -24.66
N VAL A 210 -22.04 3.76 -23.89
CA VAL A 210 -22.55 3.70 -22.48
C VAL A 210 -21.64 3.30 -21.28
N GLU A 211 -21.63 4.15 -20.22
CA GLU A 211 -21.16 3.96 -18.81
C GLU A 211 -22.07 2.97 -18.02
N ASP A 212 -21.77 2.34 -16.88
CA ASP A 212 -21.17 2.76 -15.59
C ASP A 212 -20.96 1.48 -14.72
N ALA A 213 -19.99 1.47 -13.79
CA ALA A 213 -20.05 0.67 -12.55
C ALA A 213 -18.93 1.08 -11.56
N SER A 214 -19.33 1.61 -10.40
CA SER A 214 -18.45 1.93 -9.27
C SER A 214 -18.19 0.73 -8.33
N ALA A 215 -17.01 0.69 -7.69
CA ALA A 215 -16.66 -0.29 -6.66
C ALA A 215 -16.17 0.38 -5.37
N THR A 216 -16.67 -0.11 -4.23
CA THR A 216 -16.48 0.38 -2.85
C THR A 216 -15.02 0.30 -2.39
N ARG A 217 -14.50 1.39 -1.79
CA ARG A 217 -13.16 1.48 -1.16
C ARG A 217 -13.26 1.95 0.30
N SER A 218 -12.31 1.51 1.14
CA SER A 218 -12.22 1.84 2.57
C SER A 218 -12.04 3.35 2.84
N HIS A 219 -12.61 3.84 3.94
CA HIS A 219 -12.84 5.25 4.30
C HIS A 219 -11.67 5.98 4.99
N ARG A 220 -10.41 5.52 4.83
CA ARG A 220 -9.28 6.20 5.47
C ARG A 220 -8.79 7.38 4.62
N CYS A 221 -8.94 8.60 5.15
CA CYS A 221 -8.47 9.86 4.58
C CYS A 221 -7.10 10.27 5.15
N PHE A 222 -6.20 10.69 4.27
CA PHE A 222 -4.81 11.05 4.59
C PHE A 222 -4.69 12.26 5.56
N GLY A 223 -5.70 13.13 5.58
CA GLY A 223 -5.63 14.46 6.20
C GLY A 223 -5.74 14.56 7.73
N THR A 224 -5.79 13.47 8.50
CA THR A 224 -6.14 13.59 9.93
C THR A 224 -4.95 13.95 10.84
N VAL A 225 -3.69 13.86 10.42
CA VAL A 225 -2.54 14.00 11.37
C VAL A 225 -1.37 14.89 10.94
N LEU A 226 -1.26 15.37 9.70
CA LEU A 226 -0.10 16.20 9.30
C LEU A 226 -0.25 17.72 9.51
N SER A 227 -1.44 18.22 9.83
CA SER A 227 -1.67 19.65 10.06
C SER A 227 -1.22 20.17 11.44
N LYS A 228 -0.86 19.27 12.38
CA LYS A 228 -0.48 19.67 13.75
C LYS A 228 1.02 19.83 13.99
N GLU A 229 1.88 19.26 13.14
CA GLU A 229 3.34 19.38 13.31
C GLU A 229 3.95 20.52 12.47
N VAL A 230 3.33 20.89 11.36
CA VAL A 230 3.77 22.06 10.58
C VAL A 230 3.51 23.38 11.33
N ASN A 231 2.47 23.44 12.17
CA ASN A 231 2.11 24.67 12.89
C ASN A 231 2.92 24.93 14.18
N ARG A 232 3.58 23.90 14.75
CA ARG A 232 4.44 24.08 15.95
C ARG A 232 5.84 24.61 15.62
N ASN A 233 6.34 24.33 14.42
CA ASN A 233 7.67 24.78 13.99
C ASN A 233 7.67 26.19 13.37
N ALA A 234 6.49 26.75 13.05
CA ALA A 234 6.33 28.11 12.54
C ALA A 234 6.14 29.18 13.64
N GLU A 235 5.79 28.79 14.86
CA GLU A 235 5.61 29.72 16.00
C GLU A 235 6.92 30.00 16.75
N THR A 236 7.88 29.07 16.73
CA THR A 236 9.16 29.25 17.48
C THR A 236 10.16 30.17 16.75
N THR A 237 10.02 30.37 15.43
CA THR A 237 10.92 31.23 14.63
C THR A 237 10.40 32.66 14.43
N ARG A 238 9.14 32.95 14.77
CA ARG A 238 8.58 34.32 14.71
C ARG A 238 8.77 35.12 16.00
N ASP A 239 8.96 34.46 17.15
CA ASP A 239 9.14 35.14 18.44
C ASP A 239 10.56 35.66 18.73
N LEU A 240 11.56 35.30 17.92
CA LEU A 240 12.94 35.79 18.08
C LEU A 240 13.27 37.04 17.25
N PHE A 241 12.42 37.45 16.30
CA PHE A 241 12.64 38.64 15.46
C PHE A 241 11.67 39.80 15.70
N GLY A 242 10.72 39.67 16.64
CA GLY A 242 9.72 40.71 16.96
C GLY A 242 10.06 41.64 18.13
N LYS A 243 11.15 41.40 18.87
CA LYS A 243 11.50 42.17 20.09
C LYS A 243 12.82 42.94 19.99
N LYS A 244 13.04 43.68 18.90
CA LYS A 244 13.99 44.82 18.88
C LYS A 244 13.53 45.91 17.91
N GLN A 245 12.36 46.49 18.17
CA GLN A 245 12.00 47.82 17.66
C GLN A 245 10.82 48.35 18.47
N LYS A 246 11.12 48.88 19.65
CA LYS A 246 10.40 49.92 20.39
C LYS A 246 10.97 49.94 21.81
N LEU A 247 11.80 50.94 22.07
CA LEU A 247 11.86 51.77 23.27
C LEU A 247 13.09 52.65 23.09
N GLY A 248 12.86 53.96 23.13
CA GLY A 248 13.92 54.95 23.30
C GLY A 248 14.52 54.91 24.70
#